data_AF-A0A3N5ZKP4-F1
#
_entry.id   AF-A0A3N5ZKP4-F1
#
_cell.length_a   1.000
_cell.length_b   1.000
_cell.length_c   1.000
_cell.angle_alpha   90.00
_cell.angle_beta   90.00
_cell.angle_gamma   90.00
#
_symmetry.space_group_name_H-M   'P 1'
#
loop_
_entity.id
_entity.type
_entity.pdbx_description
1 polymer ?
#
loop_
_entity_poly.entity_id
_entity_poly.type
_entity_poly.pdbx_seq_one_letter_code
_entity_poly.pdbx_strand_id
1 'polypeptide(L)'
;MSSGLSYQLLKKRVSALQHEEDPVLRRKYYDVHANYPEIMTGLEEAIIRFARGLRSLRDRQVLDSVALLLKTYKTEQSGLIYEHVGSDPIVNSLGRDLKTFLEGHRKLDQDQRFLKTGEIVNCLEVLLADIEYHTAETDQESYLRFITRSRPDLAKPASANLIV
;
A
#
# COMPACT_ATOMS: atom_id res chain seq x y z
N MET A 1 10.49 13.50 14.85
CA MET A 1 9.45 14.35 14.22
C MET A 1 8.43 13.55 13.37
N SER A 2 8.38 12.21 13.44
CA SER A 2 7.54 11.36 12.58
C SER A 2 6.07 11.21 13.07
N SER A 3 5.80 11.46 14.36
CA SER A 3 4.49 11.23 14.97
C SER A 3 3.39 12.20 14.52
N GLY A 4 3.74 13.44 14.15
CA GLY A 4 2.75 14.47 13.77
C GLY A 4 2.14 14.28 12.38
N LEU A 5 2.93 13.78 11.41
CA LEU A 5 2.48 13.50 10.04
C LEU A 5 1.60 12.25 9.99
N SER A 6 2.01 11.18 10.67
CA SER A 6 1.21 9.96 10.80
C SER A 6 -0.16 10.23 11.44
N TYR A 7 -0.22 11.12 12.43
CA TYR A 7 -1.47 11.54 13.09
C TYR A 7 -2.40 12.37 12.19
N GLN A 8 -1.87 13.24 11.32
CA GLN A 8 -2.69 14.04 10.41
C GLN A 8 -3.27 13.21 9.25
N LEU A 9 -2.52 12.22 8.76
CA LEU A 9 -2.99 11.27 7.76
C LEU A 9 -4.06 10.34 8.34
N LEU A 10 -3.83 9.86 9.57
CA LEU A 10 -4.84 9.14 10.33
C LEU A 10 -6.10 9.99 10.48
N LYS A 11 -6.01 11.28 10.85
CA LYS A 11 -7.19 12.15 11.03
C LYS A 11 -8.01 12.38 9.77
N LYS A 12 -7.38 12.67 8.63
CA LYS A 12 -8.11 12.97 7.39
C LYS A 12 -8.85 11.74 6.86
N ARG A 13 -8.25 10.56 7.02
CA ARG A 13 -8.83 9.28 6.60
C ARG A 13 -9.76 8.65 7.62
N VAL A 14 -9.52 8.84 8.92
CA VAL A 14 -10.50 8.55 9.99
C VAL A 14 -11.78 9.36 9.78
N SER A 15 -11.69 10.60 9.27
CA SER A 15 -12.87 11.39 8.89
C SER A 15 -13.64 10.77 7.71
N ALA A 16 -12.96 10.13 6.75
CA ALA A 16 -13.62 9.40 5.65
C ALA A 16 -14.20 8.05 6.14
N LEU A 17 -13.45 7.31 6.97
CA LEU A 17 -13.87 6.04 7.58
C LEU A 17 -14.96 6.18 8.64
N GLN A 18 -15.14 7.37 9.21
CA GLN A 18 -16.31 7.70 10.03
C GLN A 18 -17.62 7.63 9.23
N HIS A 19 -17.53 7.77 7.90
CA HIS A 19 -18.64 7.64 6.96
C HIS A 19 -18.61 6.30 6.20
N GLU A 20 -17.67 5.39 6.51
CA GLU A 20 -17.67 4.03 5.99
C GLU A 20 -18.84 3.26 6.62
N GLU A 21 -19.81 2.89 5.79
CA GLU A 21 -21.02 2.20 6.23
C GLU A 21 -20.75 0.75 6.64
N ASP A 22 -19.65 0.14 6.14
CA ASP A 22 -19.25 -1.21 6.53
C ASP A 22 -18.45 -1.23 7.86
N PRO A 23 -19.07 -1.68 8.98
CA PRO A 23 -18.39 -1.74 10.27
C PRO A 23 -17.25 -2.76 10.30
N VAL A 24 -17.27 -3.78 9.43
CA VAL A 24 -16.23 -4.82 9.33
C VAL A 24 -14.99 -4.24 8.66
N LEU A 25 -15.16 -3.54 7.54
CA LEU A 25 -14.06 -2.88 6.84
C LEU A 25 -13.42 -1.81 7.74
N ARG A 26 -14.24 -1.01 8.44
CA ARG A 26 -13.77 -0.02 9.40
C ARG A 26 -12.93 -0.64 10.53
N ARG A 27 -13.39 -1.75 11.12
CA ARG A 27 -12.62 -2.47 12.15
C ARG A 27 -11.29 -2.98 11.59
N LYS A 28 -11.32 -3.61 10.42
CA LYS A 28 -10.12 -4.13 9.75
C LYS A 28 -9.09 -3.03 9.48
N TYR A 29 -9.54 -1.85 9.07
CA TYR A 29 -8.67 -0.68 8.91
C TYR A 29 -7.92 -0.36 10.21
N TYR A 30 -8.64 -0.23 11.33
CA TYR A 30 -7.99 0.04 12.62
C TYR A 30 -7.04 -1.07 13.04
N ASP A 31 -7.43 -2.33 12.88
CA ASP A 31 -6.60 -3.47 13.23
C ASP A 31 -5.31 -3.50 12.40
N VAL A 32 -5.37 -3.23 11.10
CA VAL A 32 -4.20 -3.19 10.22
C VAL A 32 -3.28 -2.04 10.58
N HIS A 33 -3.81 -0.82 10.74
CA HIS A 33 -2.99 0.34 11.07
C HIS A 33 -2.40 0.32 12.49
N ALA A 34 -3.04 -0.39 13.42
CA ALA A 34 -2.51 -0.59 14.77
C ALA A 34 -1.40 -1.66 14.82
N ASN A 35 -1.55 -2.75 14.06
CA ASN A 35 -0.68 -3.92 14.18
C ASN A 35 0.41 -4.04 13.10
N TYR A 36 0.22 -3.41 11.94
CA TYR A 36 1.12 -3.48 10.79
C TYR A 36 1.38 -2.10 10.12
N PRO A 37 1.62 -1.02 10.88
CA PRO A 37 1.84 0.32 10.31
C PRO A 37 3.07 0.39 9.38
N GLU A 38 4.10 -0.41 9.65
CA GLU A 38 5.32 -0.54 8.85
C GLU A 38 5.06 -1.17 7.49
N ILE A 39 4.16 -2.16 7.42
CA ILE A 39 3.79 -2.83 6.17
C ILE A 39 3.01 -1.87 5.28
N MET A 40 2.02 -1.18 5.84
CA MET A 40 1.25 -0.17 5.10
C MET A 40 2.15 0.97 4.59
N THR A 41 3.04 1.47 5.46
CA THR A 41 4.01 2.50 5.08
C THR A 41 4.95 2.03 3.97
N GLY A 42 5.47 0.81 4.07
CA GLY A 42 6.40 0.27 3.07
C GLY A 42 5.73 -0.02 1.72
N LEU A 43 4.45 -0.43 1.71
CA LEU A 43 3.67 -0.57 0.49
C LEU A 43 3.46 0.80 -0.21
N GLU A 44 3.05 1.83 0.54
CA GLU A 44 2.93 3.20 0.01
C GLU A 44 4.28 3.70 -0.55
N GLU A 45 5.36 3.46 0.19
CA GLU A 45 6.71 3.85 -0.23
C GLU A 45 7.14 3.14 -1.52
N ALA A 46 6.88 1.84 -1.64
CA ALA A 46 7.17 1.09 -2.86
C ALA A 46 6.41 1.66 -4.07
N ILE A 47 5.13 2.02 -3.91
CA ILE A 47 4.32 2.67 -4.95
C ILE A 47 4.92 4.02 -5.34
N ILE A 48 5.28 4.86 -4.37
CA ILE A 48 5.88 6.19 -4.60
C ILE A 48 7.21 6.07 -5.35
N ARG A 49 8.07 5.13 -4.93
CA ARG A 49 9.38 4.88 -5.58
C ARG A 49 9.18 4.43 -7.02
N PHE A 50 8.26 3.50 -7.26
CA PHE A 50 7.92 3.04 -8.61
C PHE A 50 7.41 4.18 -9.50
N ALA A 51 6.50 5.01 -8.99
CA ALA A 51 5.94 6.16 -9.71
C ALA A 51 7.00 7.20 -10.12
N ARG A 52 8.11 7.31 -9.38
CA ARG A 52 9.22 8.22 -9.76
C ARG A 52 10.05 7.69 -10.91
N GLY A 53 10.29 6.38 -10.91
CA GLY A 53 10.93 5.70 -12.04
C GLY A 53 10.07 5.76 -13.30
N LEU A 54 8.75 5.90 -13.14
CA LEU A 54 7.78 5.92 -14.23
C LEU A 54 6.77 7.07 -14.06
N ARG A 55 7.11 8.25 -14.58
CA ARG A 55 6.29 9.49 -14.47
C ARG A 55 4.84 9.37 -14.95
N SER A 56 4.50 8.32 -15.71
CA SER A 56 3.17 8.10 -16.27
C SER A 56 2.34 7.05 -15.52
N LEU A 57 2.74 6.64 -14.32
CA LEU A 57 1.93 5.72 -13.50
C LEU A 57 0.59 6.39 -13.15
N ARG A 58 -0.52 5.65 -13.36
CA ARG A 58 -1.88 6.10 -13.06
C ARG A 58 -2.47 5.34 -11.88
N ASP A 59 -3.36 5.97 -11.12
CA ASP A 59 -4.04 5.34 -9.99
C ASP A 59 -4.75 4.03 -10.39
N ARG A 60 -5.34 3.98 -11.59
CA ARG A 60 -5.96 2.75 -12.12
C ARG A 60 -4.97 1.59 -12.22
N GLN A 61 -3.72 1.86 -12.61
CA GLN A 61 -2.69 0.82 -12.70
C GLN A 61 -2.21 0.36 -11.31
N VAL A 62 -2.21 1.27 -10.33
CA VAL A 62 -1.95 0.92 -8.93
C VAL A 62 -3.08 0.02 -8.40
N LEU A 63 -4.33 0.42 -8.65
CA LEU A 63 -5.53 -0.34 -8.28
C LEU A 63 -5.49 -1.76 -8.85
N ASP A 64 -5.31 -1.88 -10.17
CA ASP A 64 -5.30 -3.18 -10.85
C ASP A 64 -4.12 -4.07 -10.35
N SER A 65 -2.97 -3.47 -10.05
CA SER A 65 -1.80 -4.18 -9.51
C SER A 65 -2.08 -4.73 -8.12
N VAL A 66 -2.62 -3.91 -7.22
CA VAL A 66 -2.96 -4.34 -5.85
C VAL A 66 -4.06 -5.38 -5.86
N ALA A 67 -5.06 -5.25 -6.73
CA ALA A 67 -6.15 -6.22 -6.88
C ALA A 67 -5.64 -7.60 -7.35
N LEU A 68 -4.74 -7.65 -8.33
CA LEU A 68 -4.14 -8.91 -8.80
C LEU A 68 -3.26 -9.57 -7.73
N LEU A 69 -2.49 -8.77 -6.99
CA LEU A 69 -1.65 -9.26 -5.91
C LEU A 69 -2.50 -9.81 -4.76
N LEU A 70 -3.58 -9.11 -4.39
CA LEU A 70 -4.55 -9.59 -3.41
C LEU A 70 -5.16 -10.92 -3.83
N LYS A 71 -5.55 -11.07 -5.09
CA LYS A 71 -6.11 -12.31 -5.63
C LYS A 71 -5.09 -13.47 -5.55
N THR A 72 -3.82 -13.19 -5.82
CA THR A 72 -2.70 -14.13 -5.67
C THR A 72 -2.61 -14.64 -4.22
N TYR A 73 -2.55 -13.74 -3.24
CA TYR A 73 -2.45 -14.13 -1.84
C TYR A 73 -3.73 -14.79 -1.27
N LYS A 74 -4.93 -14.42 -1.76
CA LYS A 74 -6.17 -15.15 -1.42
C LYS A 74 -6.17 -16.59 -1.93
N THR A 75 -5.60 -16.79 -3.12
CA THR A 75 -5.46 -18.14 -3.70
C THR A 75 -4.46 -18.96 -2.88
N GLU A 76 -3.33 -18.36 -2.50
CA GLU A 76 -2.34 -18.97 -1.60
C GLU A 76 -2.94 -19.32 -0.23
N GLN A 77 -3.71 -18.41 0.36
CA GLN A 77 -4.40 -18.63 1.64
C GLN A 77 -5.35 -19.82 1.59
N SER A 78 -5.92 -20.09 0.40
CA SER A 78 -6.80 -21.23 0.14
C SER A 78 -6.03 -22.53 -0.15
N GLY A 79 -4.69 -22.52 -0.09
CA GLY A 79 -3.82 -23.67 -0.32
C GLY A 79 -3.36 -23.85 -1.77
N LEU A 80 -3.63 -22.89 -2.66
CA LEU A 80 -3.28 -22.96 -4.08
C LEU A 80 -2.22 -21.92 -4.42
N ILE A 81 -1.06 -22.35 -4.90
CA ILE A 81 -0.01 -21.42 -5.34
C ILE A 81 -0.27 -21.07 -6.80
N TYR A 82 -0.91 -19.92 -7.02
CA TYR A 82 -1.21 -19.39 -8.35
C TYR A 82 -0.98 -17.88 -8.40
N GLU A 83 -0.18 -17.43 -9.35
CA GLU A 83 0.13 -16.01 -9.57
C GLU A 83 -0.80 -15.43 -10.65
N HIS A 84 -1.57 -14.41 -10.28
CA HIS A 84 -2.44 -13.71 -11.23
C HIS A 84 -1.66 -12.56 -11.87
N VAL A 85 -1.63 -12.55 -13.22
CA VAL A 85 -1.00 -11.50 -14.03
C VAL A 85 -2.04 -10.82 -14.91
N GLY A 86 -1.86 -9.52 -15.14
CA GLY A 86 -2.68 -8.71 -16.04
C GLY A 86 -2.07 -8.58 -17.42
N SER A 87 -2.78 -7.91 -18.33
CA SER A 87 -2.28 -7.61 -19.68
C SER A 87 -1.35 -6.39 -19.74
N ASP A 88 -1.40 -5.50 -18.74
CA ASP A 88 -0.56 -4.30 -18.68
C ASP A 88 0.80 -4.63 -18.03
N PRO A 89 1.93 -4.47 -18.74
CA PRO A 89 3.26 -4.71 -18.18
C PRO A 89 3.60 -3.85 -16.97
N ILE A 90 3.08 -2.62 -16.90
CA ILE A 90 3.30 -1.70 -15.77
C ILE A 90 2.65 -2.26 -14.51
N VAL A 91 1.41 -2.74 -14.64
CA VAL A 91 0.65 -3.39 -13.56
C VAL A 91 1.42 -4.60 -13.04
N ASN A 92 1.91 -5.46 -13.94
CA ASN A 92 2.69 -6.64 -13.55
C ASN A 92 4.03 -6.28 -12.88
N SER A 93 4.70 -5.22 -13.35
CA SER A 93 5.97 -4.81 -12.76
C SER A 93 5.80 -4.23 -11.37
N LEU A 94 4.80 -3.37 -11.16
CA LEU A 94 4.47 -2.88 -9.83
C LEU A 94 4.07 -4.03 -8.90
N GLY A 95 3.26 -4.99 -9.40
CA GLY A 95 2.85 -6.17 -8.64
C GLY A 95 4.03 -7.00 -8.16
N ARG A 96 5.08 -7.16 -8.98
CA ARG A 96 6.32 -7.84 -8.58
C ARG A 96 7.07 -7.08 -7.49
N ASP A 97 7.22 -5.76 -7.61
CA ASP A 97 7.93 -4.96 -6.59
C ASP A 97 7.22 -5.02 -5.23
N LEU A 98 5.89 -4.91 -5.24
CA LEU A 98 5.06 -5.05 -4.02
C LEU A 98 5.15 -6.47 -3.44
N LYS A 99 5.11 -7.50 -4.28
CA LYS A 99 5.31 -8.89 -3.84
C LYS A 99 6.69 -9.08 -3.22
N THR A 100 7.75 -8.59 -3.84
CA THR A 100 9.12 -8.68 -3.30
C THR A 100 9.23 -8.02 -1.93
N PHE A 101 8.59 -6.86 -1.74
CA PHE A 101 8.51 -6.20 -0.43
C PHE A 101 7.83 -7.11 0.61
N LEU A 102 6.62 -7.61 0.31
CA LEU A 102 5.85 -8.46 1.24
C LEU A 102 6.57 -9.76 1.57
N GLU A 103 7.17 -10.42 0.57
CA GLU A 103 7.95 -11.64 0.76
C GLU A 103 9.25 -11.39 1.54
N GLY A 104 9.79 -10.17 1.50
CA GLY A 104 10.88 -9.73 2.38
C GLY A 104 10.48 -9.78 3.85
N HIS A 105 9.25 -9.34 4.16
CA HIS A 105 8.69 -9.34 5.52
C HIS A 105 8.10 -10.71 5.96
N ARG A 106 7.97 -11.67 5.02
CA ARG A 106 7.70 -13.08 5.36
C ARG A 106 8.94 -13.81 5.86
N LYS A 107 10.15 -13.31 5.61
CA LYS A 107 11.37 -14.04 6.00
C LYS A 107 11.60 -13.94 7.51
N LEU A 108 11.97 -15.09 8.08
CA LEU A 108 12.36 -15.23 9.48
C LEU A 108 13.72 -14.55 9.70
N ASP A 109 13.70 -13.26 10.00
CA ASP A 109 14.81 -12.65 10.73
C ASP A 109 14.46 -12.64 12.22
N GLN A 110 15.40 -13.07 13.06
CA GLN A 110 15.15 -13.52 14.45
C GLN A 110 14.53 -12.47 15.37
N ASP A 111 14.48 -11.20 14.94
CA ASP A 111 13.96 -10.06 15.72
C ASP A 111 12.69 -9.41 15.12
N GLN A 112 12.13 -9.93 14.02
CA GLN A 112 10.95 -9.36 13.37
C GLN A 112 9.73 -10.28 13.42
N ARG A 113 8.56 -9.68 13.60
CA ARG A 113 7.27 -10.38 13.61
C ARG A 113 7.00 -10.93 12.21
N PHE A 114 6.89 -12.25 12.10
CA PHE A 114 6.59 -12.94 10.84
C PHE A 114 5.24 -12.50 10.27
N LEU A 115 5.23 -11.96 9.05
CA LEU A 115 4.01 -11.55 8.37
C LEU A 115 3.33 -12.76 7.71
N LYS A 116 2.24 -13.26 8.28
CA LYS A 116 1.48 -14.40 7.75
C LYS A 116 0.69 -14.02 6.50
N THR A 117 0.39 -14.99 5.64
CA THR A 117 -0.41 -14.79 4.42
C THR A 117 -1.76 -14.11 4.71
N GLY A 118 -2.45 -14.45 5.81
CA GLY A 118 -3.70 -13.78 6.19
C GLY A 118 -3.52 -12.31 6.59
N GLU A 119 -2.37 -11.95 7.14
CA GLU A 119 -2.03 -10.57 7.52
C GLU A 119 -1.69 -9.75 6.27
N ILE A 120 -1.01 -10.36 5.29
CA ILE A 120 -0.79 -9.79 3.95
C ILE A 120 -2.12 -9.49 3.27
N VAL A 121 -3.04 -10.47 3.27
CA VAL A 121 -4.39 -10.30 2.69
C VAL A 121 -5.10 -9.12 3.35
N ASN A 122 -5.08 -9.02 4.68
CA ASN A 122 -5.72 -7.90 5.39
C ASN A 122 -5.09 -6.53 5.00
N CYS A 123 -3.76 -6.44 4.93
CA CYS A 123 -3.08 -5.20 4.53
C CYS A 123 -3.43 -4.80 3.09
N LEU A 124 -3.45 -5.76 2.17
CA LEU A 124 -3.79 -5.53 0.77
C LEU A 124 -5.27 -5.14 0.59
N GLU A 125 -6.19 -5.70 1.38
CA GLU A 125 -7.60 -5.27 1.37
C GLU A 125 -7.77 -3.84 1.85
N VAL A 126 -7.07 -3.45 2.92
CA VAL A 126 -7.10 -2.06 3.43
C VAL A 126 -6.45 -1.08 2.46
N LEU A 127 -5.36 -1.49 1.79
CA LEU A 127 -4.72 -0.70 0.74
C LEU A 127 -5.63 -0.55 -0.48
N LEU A 128 -6.27 -1.63 -0.92
CA LEU A 128 -7.18 -1.60 -2.06
C LEU A 128 -8.35 -0.65 -1.82
N ALA A 129 -8.99 -0.75 -0.65
CA ALA A 129 -10.05 0.16 -0.25
C ALA A 129 -9.60 1.64 -0.23
N ASP A 130 -8.32 1.90 0.11
CA ASP A 130 -7.76 3.26 -0.01
C ASP A 130 -7.76 3.79 -1.44
N ILE A 131 -7.27 2.96 -2.35
CA ILE A 131 -7.09 3.33 -3.74
C ILE A 131 -8.47 3.49 -4.38
N GLU A 132 -9.42 2.62 -4.06
CA GLU A 132 -10.81 2.69 -4.50
C GLU A 132 -11.47 4.01 -4.05
N TYR A 133 -11.32 4.39 -2.79
CA TYR A 133 -11.85 5.67 -2.28
C TYR A 133 -11.37 6.86 -3.10
N HIS A 134 -10.08 6.91 -3.44
CA HIS A 134 -9.49 8.00 -4.22
C HIS A 134 -9.74 7.89 -5.74
N THR A 135 -10.27 6.77 -6.24
CA THR A 135 -10.56 6.56 -7.66
C THR A 135 -12.04 6.56 -8.01
N ALA A 136 -12.93 6.38 -7.03
CA ALA A 136 -14.38 6.28 -7.23
C ALA A 136 -15.06 7.64 -7.48
N GLU A 137 -14.57 8.71 -6.87
CA GLU A 137 -15.21 10.03 -6.90
C GLU A 137 -14.35 11.06 -7.64
N THR A 138 -14.96 11.83 -8.55
CA THR A 138 -14.28 12.86 -9.35
C THR A 138 -13.70 14.02 -8.53
N ASP A 139 -14.23 14.27 -7.33
CA ASP A 139 -13.81 15.37 -6.46
C ASP A 139 -12.72 14.96 -5.45
N GLN A 140 -12.32 13.69 -5.45
CA GLN A 140 -11.25 13.20 -4.60
C GLN A 140 -9.88 13.48 -5.22
N GLU A 141 -8.89 13.71 -4.35
CA GLU A 141 -7.51 13.81 -4.79
C GLU A 141 -7.03 12.45 -5.31
N SER A 142 -6.32 12.43 -6.43
CA SER A 142 -5.67 11.22 -6.94
C SER A 142 -4.85 10.51 -5.84
N TYR A 143 -4.97 9.18 -5.77
CA TYR A 143 -4.30 8.36 -4.77
C TYR A 143 -2.78 8.61 -4.74
N LEU A 144 -2.15 8.61 -5.92
CA LEU A 144 -0.71 8.87 -6.06
C LEU A 144 -0.30 10.27 -5.55
N ARG A 145 -1.13 11.29 -5.80
CA ARG A 145 -0.90 12.64 -5.28
C ARG A 145 -1.04 12.67 -3.77
N PHE A 146 -2.09 12.04 -3.25
CA PHE A 146 -2.36 11.94 -1.83
C PHE A 146 -1.16 11.32 -1.09
N ILE A 147 -0.73 10.10 -1.45
CA ILE A 147 0.37 9.41 -0.75
C ILE A 147 1.71 10.15 -0.89
N THR A 148 1.97 10.78 -2.04
CA THR A 148 3.21 11.56 -2.26
C THR A 148 3.26 12.80 -1.36
N ARG A 149 2.15 13.54 -1.25
CA ARG A 149 2.06 14.72 -0.36
C ARG A 149 2.15 14.31 1.12
N SER A 150 1.61 13.14 1.43
CA SER A 150 1.56 12.57 2.77
C SER A 150 2.94 12.13 3.28
N ARG A 151 3.89 11.88 2.37
CA ARG A 151 5.27 11.45 2.66
C ARG A 151 6.31 12.40 2.06
N PRO A 152 6.45 13.62 2.61
CA PRO A 152 7.40 14.61 2.10
C PRO A 152 8.87 14.22 2.32
N ASP A 153 9.13 13.35 3.29
CA ASP A 153 10.41 12.69 3.57
C ASP A 153 10.87 11.84 2.39
N LEU A 154 9.92 11.11 1.78
CA LEU A 154 10.18 10.44 0.53
C LEU A 154 10.27 11.47 -0.60
N ALA A 155 9.40 12.50 -0.66
CA ALA A 155 9.30 13.46 -1.79
C ALA A 155 10.59 14.19 -2.18
N LYS A 156 11.59 14.29 -1.29
CA LYS A 156 12.89 14.87 -1.63
C LYS A 156 13.74 13.84 -2.41
N PRO A 157 14.36 14.20 -3.54
CA PRO A 157 15.47 13.40 -4.05
C PRO A 157 16.52 13.32 -2.93
N ALA A 158 17.19 12.17 -2.80
CA ALA A 158 18.32 12.04 -1.89
C ALA A 158 19.31 13.17 -2.19
N SER A 159 19.26 14.24 -1.40
CA SER A 159 20.20 15.33 -1.50
C SER A 159 21.56 14.70 -1.34
N ALA A 160 22.42 14.94 -2.33
CA ALA A 160 23.80 14.49 -2.35
C ALA A 160 24.48 14.81 -1.02
N ASN A 161 24.66 13.80 -0.17
CA ASN A 161 25.76 13.80 0.78
C ASN A 161 27.01 13.29 0.04
N LEU A 162 27.46 14.09 -0.93
CA LEU A 162 28.87 14.14 -1.30
C LEU A 162 29.52 15.00 -0.22
N ILE A 163 29.96 14.33 0.85
CA ILE A 163 30.95 14.89 1.75
C ILE A 163 32.23 14.99 0.91
N VAL A 164 32.66 16.22 0.63
CA VAL A 164 34.02 16.55 0.17
C VAL A 164 34.88 16.78 1.41
#